data_AF-A0A399ZDI7-F1
#
_entry.id   AF-A0A399ZDI7-F1
#
_cell.length_a   1.000
_cell.length_b   1.000
_cell.length_c   1.000
_cell.angle_alpha   90.00
_cell.angle_beta   90.00
_cell.angle_gamma   90.00
#
_symmetry.space_group_name_H-M   'P 1'
#
loop_
_entity.id
_entity.type
_entity.pdbx_description
1 polymer ?
#
loop_
_entity_poly.entity_id
_entity_poly.type
_entity_poly.pdbx_seq_one_letter_code
_entity_poly.pdbx_strand_id
1 'polypeptide(L)'
;MAMLRLFIAIELDDALRAALRHAQTELQNNGAANQTVRWVAPRNVHLTLKFLGNVEASRVAALQEMLARLAAEREPFVLTARGLGCFPNSRQPNNVWVGLTGDLARAALLARQLDDACAALGFARDERGFTPHLTLGRVQNPNAPHWANSSRGAKAKPTAKFPRKPSR
;
A
#
# COMPACT_ATOMS: atom_id res chain seq x y z
N MET A 1 19.39 7.12 -21.94
CA MET A 1 19.70 6.87 -20.52
C MET A 1 18.73 5.83 -19.97
N ALA A 2 19.14 4.98 -19.03
CA ALA A 2 18.26 3.93 -18.49
C ALA A 2 17.15 4.53 -17.61
N MET A 3 15.91 4.10 -17.82
CA MET A 3 14.74 4.50 -17.03
C MET A 3 14.31 3.37 -16.12
N LEU A 4 14.11 3.67 -14.84
CA LEU A 4 13.68 2.72 -13.82
C LEU A 4 12.29 3.09 -13.33
N ARG A 5 11.42 2.09 -13.18
CA ARG A 5 10.13 2.31 -12.53
C ARG A 5 10.28 2.20 -11.02
N LEU A 6 10.24 3.33 -10.32
CA LEU A 6 10.54 3.40 -8.90
C LEU A 6 9.31 3.74 -8.04
N PHE A 7 9.36 3.26 -6.81
CA PHE A 7 8.50 3.64 -5.70
C PHE A 7 9.32 3.53 -4.40
N ILE A 8 8.80 4.15 -3.34
CA ILE A 8 9.41 4.17 -2.01
C ILE A 8 8.42 3.49 -1.06
N ALA A 9 8.91 2.57 -0.24
CA ALA A 9 8.09 1.76 0.64
C ALA A 9 8.79 1.43 1.96
N ILE A 10 8.00 1.02 2.93
CA ILE A 10 8.47 0.38 4.17
C ILE A 10 8.36 -1.13 3.99
N GLU A 11 9.47 -1.81 4.22
CA GLU A 11 9.56 -3.27 4.24
C GLU A 11 8.88 -3.83 5.51
N LEU A 12 8.32 -5.02 5.37
CA LEU A 12 7.65 -5.71 6.46
C LEU A 12 8.64 -6.64 7.18
N ASP A 13 8.49 -6.76 8.50
CA ASP A 13 9.21 -7.78 9.26
C ASP A 13 8.75 -9.21 8.87
N ASP A 14 9.56 -10.19 9.24
CA ASP A 14 9.33 -11.58 8.86
C ASP A 14 8.10 -12.19 9.55
N ALA A 15 7.76 -11.73 10.75
CA ALA A 15 6.59 -12.20 11.49
C ALA A 15 5.30 -11.79 10.77
N LEU A 16 5.21 -10.54 10.33
CA LEU A 16 4.10 -10.03 9.55
C LEU A 16 4.03 -10.69 8.17
N ARG A 17 5.18 -10.91 7.50
CA ARG A 17 5.21 -11.65 6.22
C ARG A 17 4.70 -13.08 6.36
N ALA A 18 5.03 -13.76 7.46
CA ALA A 18 4.53 -15.11 7.75
C ALA A 18 3.00 -15.09 8.00
N ALA A 19 2.50 -14.13 8.77
CA ALA A 19 1.07 -13.96 9.01
C ALA A 19 0.29 -13.66 7.71
N LEU A 20 0.82 -12.81 6.84
CA LEU A 20 0.21 -12.50 5.55
C LEU A 20 0.19 -13.70 4.61
N ARG A 21 1.25 -14.53 4.62
CA ARG A 21 1.27 -15.78 3.86
C ARG A 21 0.14 -16.70 4.29
N HIS A 22 -0.03 -16.90 5.61
CA HIS A 22 -1.12 -17.71 6.13
C HIS A 22 -2.49 -17.16 5.71
N ALA A 23 -2.71 -15.85 5.84
CA ALA A 23 -3.94 -15.20 5.39
C ALA A 23 -4.18 -15.35 3.87
N GLN A 24 -3.14 -15.29 3.05
CA GLN A 24 -3.28 -15.53 1.60
C GLN A 24 -3.68 -16.98 1.29
N THR A 25 -3.09 -17.96 1.98
CA THR A 25 -3.47 -19.37 1.83
C THR A 25 -4.94 -19.60 2.17
N GLU A 26 -5.41 -19.05 3.29
CA GLU A 26 -6.82 -19.09 3.69
C GLU A 26 -7.73 -18.48 2.61
N LEU A 27 -7.36 -17.33 2.05
CA LEU A 27 -8.15 -16.67 0.99
C LEU A 27 -8.13 -17.46 -0.33
N GLN A 28 -7.01 -18.09 -0.68
CA GLN A 28 -6.86 -18.91 -1.87
C GLN A 28 -7.70 -20.19 -1.79
N ASN A 29 -7.80 -20.78 -0.60
CA ASN A 29 -8.60 -22.00 -0.39
C ASN A 29 -10.10 -21.75 -0.50
N ASN A 30 -10.57 -20.50 -0.42
CA ASN A 30 -11.98 -20.11 -0.55
C ASN A 30 -12.50 -20.04 -2.01
N GLY A 31 -11.95 -20.84 -2.93
CA GLY A 31 -12.50 -21.21 -4.24
C GLY A 31 -12.59 -20.10 -5.31
N ALA A 32 -13.43 -19.08 -5.09
CA ALA A 32 -13.70 -18.04 -6.07
C ALA A 32 -12.55 -17.03 -6.24
N ALA A 33 -11.75 -16.80 -5.20
CA ALA A 33 -10.66 -15.84 -5.23
C ALA A 33 -9.42 -16.36 -5.97
N ASN A 34 -9.16 -17.67 -5.95
CA ASN A 34 -7.93 -18.23 -6.53
C ASN A 34 -7.87 -18.13 -8.06
N GLN A 35 -9.03 -18.20 -8.72
CA GLN A 35 -9.11 -18.15 -10.18
C GLN A 35 -9.12 -16.71 -10.74
N THR A 36 -9.34 -15.72 -9.87
CA THR A 36 -9.58 -14.33 -10.28
C THR A 36 -8.56 -13.35 -9.74
N VAL A 37 -7.77 -13.72 -8.72
CA VAL A 37 -6.78 -12.86 -8.08
C VAL A 37 -5.36 -13.34 -8.39
N ARG A 38 -4.56 -12.45 -8.99
CA ARG A 38 -3.11 -12.57 -9.03
C ARG A 38 -2.54 -12.15 -7.67
N TRP A 39 -2.16 -13.14 -6.86
CA TRP A 39 -1.58 -12.88 -5.54
C TRP A 39 -0.16 -12.31 -5.62
N VAL A 40 0.13 -11.32 -4.77
CA VAL A 40 1.45 -10.79 -4.56
C VAL A 40 2.20 -11.77 -3.67
N ALA A 41 3.41 -12.20 -4.07
CA ALA A 41 4.22 -13.05 -3.21
C ALA A 41 4.46 -12.36 -1.86
N PRO A 42 4.35 -13.04 -0.70
CA PRO A 42 4.47 -12.40 0.62
C PRO A 42 5.73 -11.52 0.78
N ARG A 43 6.86 -11.97 0.22
CA ARG A 43 8.14 -11.23 0.23
C ARG A 43 8.12 -9.91 -0.54
N ASN A 44 7.16 -9.73 -1.45
CA ASN A 44 6.98 -8.52 -2.25
C ASN A 44 5.91 -7.60 -1.67
N VAL A 45 5.24 -7.99 -0.57
CA VAL A 45 4.25 -7.14 0.10
C VAL A 45 4.98 -6.08 0.92
N HIS A 46 4.57 -4.83 0.75
CA HIS A 46 5.19 -3.67 1.37
C HIS A 46 4.14 -2.58 1.60
N LEU A 47 4.43 -1.64 2.50
CA LEU A 47 3.65 -0.42 2.65
C LEU A 47 4.23 0.64 1.70
N THR A 48 3.55 0.91 0.59
CA THR A 48 3.99 1.96 -0.33
C THR A 48 3.76 3.34 0.26
N LEU A 49 4.79 4.19 0.25
CA LEU A 49 4.71 5.59 0.66
C LEU A 49 4.55 6.54 -0.53
N LYS A 50 5.26 6.27 -1.64
CA LYS A 50 5.21 7.12 -2.84
C LYS A 50 5.57 6.36 -4.11
N PHE A 51 4.78 6.53 -5.16
CA PHE A 51 5.17 6.12 -6.52
C PHE A 51 5.91 7.27 -7.22
N LEU A 52 7.08 6.98 -7.81
CA LEU A 52 7.88 7.95 -8.56
C LEU A 52 7.72 7.83 -10.07
N GLY A 53 7.14 6.73 -10.55
CA GLY A 53 6.99 6.47 -11.97
C GLY A 53 8.34 6.11 -12.60
N ASN A 54 8.57 6.58 -13.83
CA ASN A 54 9.83 6.36 -14.54
C ASN A 54 10.85 7.41 -14.13
N VAL A 55 11.98 6.97 -13.59
CA VAL A 55 13.07 7.80 -13.06
C VAL A 55 14.36 7.44 -13.78
N GLU A 56 15.12 8.44 -14.21
CA GLU A 56 16.45 8.22 -14.76
C GLU A 56 17.36 7.58 -13.71
N ALA A 57 18.12 6.56 -14.12
CA ALA A 57 19.02 5.84 -13.20
C ALA A 57 20.05 6.76 -12.51
N SER A 58 20.45 7.85 -13.16
CA SER A 58 21.34 8.90 -12.61
C SER A 58 20.78 9.56 -11.35
N ARG A 59 19.45 9.60 -11.17
CA ARG A 59 18.79 10.25 -10.02
C ARG A 59 18.67 9.35 -8.79
N VAL A 60 19.04 8.06 -8.90
CA VAL A 60 18.89 7.09 -7.81
C VAL A 60 19.77 7.44 -6.61
N ALA A 61 21.01 7.87 -6.83
CA ALA A 61 21.91 8.25 -5.73
C ALA A 61 21.34 9.40 -4.89
N ALA A 62 20.85 10.47 -5.54
CA ALA A 62 20.22 11.59 -4.86
C ALA A 62 18.97 11.18 -4.06
N LEU A 63 18.17 10.25 -4.59
CA LEU A 63 17.03 9.67 -3.87
C LEU A 63 17.48 8.90 -2.62
N GLN A 64 18.54 8.08 -2.72
CA GLN A 64 19.06 7.30 -1.60
C GLN A 64 19.61 8.20 -0.49
N GLU A 65 20.36 9.24 -0.84
CA GLU A 65 20.88 10.20 0.15
C GLU A 65 19.76 10.94 0.88
N MET A 66 18.75 11.42 0.13
CA MET A 66 17.58 12.07 0.70
C MET A 66 16.83 11.13 1.66
N LEU A 67 16.63 9.87 1.25
CA LEU A 67 15.97 8.85 2.07
C LEU A 67 16.74 8.54 3.35
N ALA A 68 18.07 8.42 3.27
CA ALA A 68 18.91 8.13 4.42
C ALA A 68 18.82 9.25 5.48
N ARG A 69 18.87 10.52 5.04
CA ARG A 69 18.70 11.68 5.94
C ARG A 69 17.30 11.70 6.55
N LEU A 70 16.27 11.52 5.72
CA LEU A 70 14.89 11.52 6.18
C LEU A 70 14.65 10.41 7.21
N ALA A 71 15.22 9.21 7.02
CA ALA A 71 15.06 8.09 7.94
C ALA A 71 15.81 8.30 9.26
N ALA A 72 17.01 8.91 9.23
CA ALA A 72 17.81 9.17 10.43
C ALA A 72 17.14 10.11 11.44
N GLU A 73 16.26 11.00 10.98
CA GLU A 73 15.53 11.96 11.82
C GLU A 73 14.19 11.43 12.37
N ARG A 74 13.89 10.13 12.19
CA ARG A 74 12.57 9.58 12.48
C ARG A 74 12.66 8.48 13.52
N GLU A 75 11.87 8.65 14.56
CA GLU A 75 11.63 7.62 15.54
C GLU A 75 10.83 6.45 14.93
N PRO A 76 11.14 5.21 15.32
CA PRO A 76 10.32 4.06 14.99
C PRO A 76 8.85 4.24 15.42
N PHE A 77 7.95 3.57 14.72
CA PHE A 77 6.52 3.56 15.03
C PHE A 77 5.92 2.19 14.72
N VAL A 78 4.78 1.89 15.35
CA VAL A 78 4.16 0.56 15.26
C VAL A 78 2.85 0.64 14.49
N LEU A 79 2.75 -0.21 13.46
CA LEU A 79 1.53 -0.43 12.72
C LEU A 79 1.07 -1.87 12.90
N THR A 80 -0.24 -2.09 12.83
CA THR A 80 -0.85 -3.42 12.91
C THR A 80 -1.70 -3.66 11.67
N ALA A 81 -1.47 -4.78 11.00
CA ALA A 81 -2.28 -5.22 9.87
C ALA A 81 -3.64 -5.72 10.35
N ARG A 82 -4.72 -5.08 9.88
CA ARG A 82 -6.08 -5.41 10.29
C ARG A 82 -7.11 -5.09 9.21
N GLY A 83 -8.02 -6.04 9.02
CA GLY A 83 -9.17 -5.90 8.12
C GLY A 83 -8.79 -6.08 6.65
N LEU A 84 -9.71 -6.68 5.90
CA LEU A 84 -9.59 -6.83 4.45
C LEU A 84 -10.38 -5.75 3.74
N GLY A 85 -9.84 -5.25 2.65
CA GLY A 85 -10.47 -4.26 1.80
C GLY A 85 -10.10 -4.44 0.34
N CYS A 86 -10.70 -3.59 -0.49
CA CYS A 86 -10.39 -3.57 -1.92
C CYS A 86 -10.49 -2.15 -2.49
N PHE A 87 -9.77 -1.91 -3.59
CA PHE A 87 -9.86 -0.69 -4.39
C PHE A 87 -10.33 -0.99 -5.81
N PRO A 88 -11.04 -0.07 -6.48
CA PRO A 88 -11.60 1.17 -5.91
C PRO A 88 -12.81 0.92 -5.01
N ASN A 89 -13.56 -0.15 -5.24
CA ASN A 89 -14.72 -0.51 -4.43
C ASN A 89 -15.05 -2.00 -4.56
N SER A 90 -15.92 -2.46 -3.67
CA SER A 90 -16.44 -3.81 -3.60
C SER A 90 -17.57 -4.06 -4.62
N ARG A 91 -17.56 -3.45 -5.80
CA ARG A 91 -18.40 -3.88 -6.93
C ARG A 91 -17.51 -4.30 -8.08
N GLN A 92 -16.42 -3.56 -8.28
CA GLN A 92 -15.40 -3.83 -9.30
C GLN A 92 -14.01 -3.66 -8.67
N PRO A 93 -13.55 -4.62 -7.85
CA PRO A 93 -12.25 -4.53 -7.21
C PRO A 93 -11.13 -4.80 -8.22
N ASN A 94 -10.10 -3.97 -8.20
CA ASN A 94 -8.83 -4.15 -8.92
C ASN A 94 -7.73 -4.67 -7.99
N ASN A 95 -7.76 -4.28 -6.71
CA ASN A 95 -6.75 -4.67 -5.72
C ASN A 95 -7.45 -5.18 -4.45
N VAL A 96 -6.92 -6.25 -3.88
CA VAL A 96 -7.28 -6.76 -2.56
C VAL A 96 -6.12 -6.47 -1.61
N TRP A 97 -6.44 -5.94 -0.43
CA TRP A 97 -5.43 -5.46 0.52
C TRP A 97 -5.84 -5.68 1.97
N VAL A 98 -4.85 -5.58 2.87
CA VAL A 98 -5.07 -5.52 4.32
C VAL A 98 -4.83 -4.10 4.81
N GLY A 99 -5.74 -3.59 5.62
CA GLY A 99 -5.65 -2.25 6.20
C GLY A 99 -4.61 -2.19 7.31
N LEU A 100 -4.23 -0.97 7.71
CA LEU A 100 -3.32 -0.75 8.82
C LEU A 100 -4.01 0.07 9.92
N THR A 101 -3.67 -0.23 11.18
CA THR A 101 -4.04 0.52 12.38
C THR A 101 -2.79 0.80 13.23
N GLY A 102 -2.92 1.49 14.37
CA GLY A 102 -1.79 1.88 15.22
C GLY A 102 -1.38 3.33 14.96
N ASP A 103 -0.08 3.58 14.82
CA ASP A 103 0.52 4.92 14.64
C ASP A 103 0.29 5.53 13.25
N LEU A 104 -0.95 5.51 12.75
CA LEU A 104 -1.31 5.99 11.41
C LEU A 104 -0.96 7.46 11.19
N ALA A 105 -1.02 8.28 12.25
CA ALA A 105 -0.63 9.69 12.18
C ALA A 105 0.87 9.85 11.88
N ARG A 106 1.73 9.01 12.48
CA ARG A 106 3.18 9.02 12.21
C ARG A 106 3.47 8.52 10.80
N ALA A 107 2.81 7.45 10.37
CA ALA A 107 2.94 6.95 9.00
C ALA A 107 2.51 7.99 7.94
N ALA A 108 1.39 8.68 8.19
CA ALA A 108 0.92 9.75 7.30
C ALA A 108 1.85 10.97 7.29
N LEU A 109 2.41 11.33 8.45
CA LEU A 109 3.41 12.39 8.55
C LEU A 109 4.67 12.04 7.74
N LEU A 110 5.18 10.81 7.87
CA LEU A 110 6.32 10.33 7.10
C LEU A 110 6.03 10.37 5.59
N ALA A 111 4.88 9.87 5.15
CA ALA A 111 4.50 9.90 3.74
C ALA A 111 4.45 11.35 3.19
N ARG A 112 3.91 12.29 3.97
CA ARG A 112 3.88 13.72 3.60
C ARG A 112 5.28 14.32 3.51
N GLN A 113 6.12 14.12 4.52
CA GLN A 113 7.50 14.64 4.54
C GLN A 113 8.34 14.05 3.40
N LEU A 114 8.12 12.77 3.09
CA LEU A 114 8.74 12.13 1.94
C LEU A 114 8.28 12.77 0.62
N ASP A 115 6.98 13.05 0.48
CA ASP A 115 6.45 13.74 -0.70
C ASP A 115 7.04 15.15 -0.85
N ASP A 116 7.17 15.89 0.24
CA ASP A 116 7.83 17.21 0.27
C ASP A 116 9.30 17.13 -0.17
N ALA A 117 10.06 16.17 0.38
CA ALA A 117 11.47 15.98 0.03
C ALA A 117 11.66 15.53 -1.43
N CYS A 118 10.79 14.66 -1.94
CA CYS A 118 10.79 14.29 -3.35
C CYS A 118 10.42 15.47 -4.25
N ALA A 119 9.47 16.32 -3.84
CA ALA A 119 9.10 17.52 -4.58
C ALA A 119 10.27 18.51 -4.70
N ALA A 120 11.07 18.66 -3.63
CA ALA A 120 12.30 19.48 -3.66
C ALA A 120 13.34 18.94 -4.67
N LEU A 121 13.32 17.64 -4.97
CA LEU A 121 14.16 17.02 -6.01
C LEU A 121 13.52 17.05 -7.41
N GLY A 122 12.36 17.70 -7.57
CA GLY A 122 11.66 17.83 -8.86
C GLY A 122 10.72 16.66 -9.21
N PHE A 123 10.32 15.83 -8.25
CA PHE A 123 9.28 14.82 -8.48
C PHE A 123 7.88 15.40 -8.23
N ALA A 124 6.89 15.01 -9.05
CA ALA A 124 5.51 15.44 -8.86
C ALA A 124 4.95 14.95 -7.51
N ARG A 125 4.11 15.77 -6.88
CA ARG A 125 3.40 15.44 -5.63
C ARG A 125 2.29 14.41 -5.90
N ASP A 126 1.97 13.61 -4.88
CA ASP A 126 0.85 12.67 -4.98
C ASP A 126 -0.48 13.31 -4.52
N GLU A 127 -1.34 13.64 -5.48
CA GLU A 127 -2.64 14.28 -5.22
C GLU A 127 -3.69 13.31 -4.65
N ARG A 128 -3.46 11.99 -4.73
CA ARG A 128 -4.44 10.98 -4.29
C ARG A 128 -4.50 10.82 -2.77
N GLY A 129 -3.50 11.35 -2.07
CA GLY A 129 -3.36 11.22 -0.63
C GLY A 129 -2.88 9.83 -0.21
N PHE A 130 -2.41 9.74 1.04
CA PHE A 130 -1.87 8.50 1.60
C PHE A 130 -2.98 7.66 2.24
N THR A 131 -3.22 6.48 1.68
CA THR A 131 -4.09 5.46 2.30
C THR A 131 -3.24 4.24 2.67
N PRO A 132 -2.89 4.03 3.94
CA PRO A 132 -1.98 2.96 4.36
C PRO A 132 -2.62 1.59 4.22
N HIS A 133 -2.05 0.75 3.34
CA HIS A 133 -2.54 -0.61 3.07
C HIS A 133 -1.40 -1.52 2.59
N LEU A 134 -1.59 -2.82 2.77
CA LEU A 134 -0.70 -3.87 2.26
C LEU A 134 -1.41 -4.62 1.14
N THR A 135 -0.96 -4.45 -0.10
CA THR A 135 -1.60 -5.11 -1.26
C THR A 135 -1.31 -6.60 -1.24
N LEU A 136 -2.35 -7.43 -1.14
CA LEU A 136 -2.25 -8.88 -1.16
C LEU A 136 -2.37 -9.46 -2.56
N GLY A 137 -3.14 -8.82 -3.44
CA GLY A 137 -3.41 -9.36 -4.76
C GLY A 137 -4.10 -8.37 -5.68
N ARG A 138 -4.07 -8.67 -6.97
CA ARG A 138 -4.71 -7.87 -8.03
C ARG A 138 -5.73 -8.73 -8.75
N VAL A 139 -6.93 -8.21 -8.94
CA VAL A 139 -8.02 -8.93 -9.61
C VAL A 139 -7.80 -8.86 -11.12
N GLN A 140 -7.84 -9.99 -11.80
CA GLN A 140 -7.62 -10.10 -13.25
C GLN A 140 -8.91 -9.88 -14.06
N ASN A 141 -10.09 -10.19 -13.48
CA ASN A 141 -11.38 -9.95 -14.11
C ASN A 141 -12.44 -9.51 -13.06
N PRO A 142 -12.71 -8.19 -12.92
CA PRO A 142 -13.70 -7.68 -11.98
C PRO A 142 -15.16 -8.06 -12.32
N ASN A 143 -15.43 -8.61 -13.50
CA ASN A 143 -16.77 -9.04 -13.94
C ASN A 143 -17.08 -10.51 -13.60
N ALA A 144 -16.19 -11.23 -12.89
CA ALA A 144 -16.47 -12.59 -12.48
C ALA A 144 -17.57 -12.63 -11.39
N PRO A 145 -18.68 -13.37 -11.58
CA PRO A 145 -19.91 -13.25 -10.78
C PRO A 145 -19.81 -13.71 -9.31
N HIS A 146 -18.68 -14.25 -8.86
CA HIS A 146 -18.59 -14.93 -7.56
C HIS A 146 -17.85 -14.17 -6.44
N TRP A 147 -17.15 -13.07 -6.74
CA TRP A 147 -16.30 -12.43 -5.74
C TRP A 147 -17.11 -11.74 -4.61
N ALA A 148 -18.34 -11.30 -4.89
CA ALA A 148 -19.23 -10.63 -3.91
C ALA A 148 -19.73 -11.56 -2.79
N ASN A 149 -19.56 -12.88 -2.92
CA ASN A 149 -20.09 -13.85 -1.95
C ASN A 149 -19.10 -14.26 -0.85
N SER A 150 -17.79 -14.15 -1.10
CA SER A 150 -16.75 -14.48 -0.12
C SER A 150 -16.54 -13.37 0.93
N SER A 151 -17.16 -12.20 0.76
CA SER A 151 -17.12 -11.09 1.71
C SER A 151 -18.26 -11.08 2.73
N ARG A 152 -19.23 -12.01 2.69
CA ARG A 152 -20.40 -11.97 3.61
C ARG A 152 -20.04 -12.16 5.09
N GLY A 153 -18.85 -12.65 5.42
CA GLY A 153 -18.33 -12.70 6.80
C GLY A 153 -17.48 -11.49 7.20
N ALA A 154 -16.97 -10.72 6.23
CA ALA A 154 -16.21 -9.51 6.48
C ALA A 154 -17.09 -8.32 6.10
N LYS A 155 -17.84 -7.78 7.05
CA LYS A 155 -18.49 -6.46 6.90
C LYS A 155 -17.39 -5.44 6.59
N ALA A 156 -17.08 -5.26 5.31
CA ALA A 156 -16.32 -4.13 4.80
C ALA A 156 -17.21 -2.90 5.02
N LYS A 157 -17.12 -2.32 6.21
CA LYS A 157 -17.51 -0.93 6.37
C LYS A 157 -16.59 -0.12 5.45
N PRO A 158 -17.11 0.86 4.69
CA PRO A 158 -16.27 1.78 3.97
C PRO A 158 -15.47 2.60 5.00
N THR A 159 -14.27 2.16 5.33
CA THR A 159 -13.28 2.94 6.09
C THR A 159 -12.32 3.57 5.08
N ALA A 160 -11.97 4.85 5.13
CA ALA A 160 -12.28 5.93 6.03
C ALA A 160 -12.36 7.22 5.20
N LYS A 161 -13.36 8.08 5.46
CA LYS A 161 -13.25 9.48 5.08
C LYS A 161 -12.24 10.11 6.04
N PHE A 162 -11.01 10.34 5.58
CA PHE A 162 -10.11 11.24 6.29
C PHE A 162 -10.69 12.67 6.20
N PRO A 163 -10.71 13.44 7.30
CA PRO A 163 -11.28 14.77 7.28
C PRO A 163 -10.49 15.68 6.34
N ARG A 164 -11.19 16.34 5.41
CA ARG A 164 -10.69 17.55 4.78
C ARG A 164 -10.51 18.57 5.90
N LYS A 165 -9.29 19.08 6.13
CA LYS A 165 -9.11 20.27 6.98
C LYS A 165 -10.01 21.40 6.44
N PRO A 166 -10.74 22.13 7.30
CA PRO A 166 -11.30 23.41 6.88
C PRO A 166 -10.16 24.40 6.65
N SER A 167 -10.22 25.12 5.53
CA SER A 167 -9.36 26.27 5.27
C SER A 167 -9.65 27.37 6.29
N ARG A 168 -8.67 27.69 7.13
CA ARG A 168 -8.46 29.03 7.69
C ARG A 168 -6.97 29.26 7.81
#